data_AF-A0A1V9FSC7-F1
#
_entry.id   AF-A0A1V9FSC7-F1
#
_cell.length_a   1.000
_cell.length_b   1.000
_cell.length_c   1.000
_cell.angle_alpha   90.00
_cell.angle_beta   90.00
_cell.angle_gamma   90.00
#
_symmetry.space_group_name_H-M   'P 1'
#
loop_
_entity.id
_entity.type
_entity.pdbx_description
1 polymer ?
#
loop_
_entity_poly.entity_id
_entity_poly.type
_entity_poly.pdbx_seq_one_letter_code
_entity_poly.pdbx_strand_id
1 'polypeptide(L)'
;MYWLFSNDIFGVRSEVVNISWQQKQNFQGEVGDEVIFFEFNYRRHLFTHLYKIARINKRKTERNLGINSISLTLRLITNFGEEKEIEDYIFSFPRIKYFRSRLYRYFNRRYYKLTDVEFFAIVEDRIFLSRTIVGTALNALHSDHRRAFSQLMVERNPDILQNRYTHTEILSLLNEYFQYAIVTPAKQLAEAYVQMQSFIERGEALESISFYNTANPRIRNDSIRTQVNLINEYLEQVDISIPEDRRTNVDESEFESLFRNKPLPIDLND
;
A
#
# COMPACT_ATOMS: atom_id res chain seq x y z
N MET A 1 14.57 19.41 16.93
CA MET A 1 14.11 18.00 16.80
C MET A 1 12.60 18.00 16.62
N TYR A 2 12.04 16.96 15.99
CA TYR A 2 10.63 16.91 15.63
C TYR A 2 9.89 15.82 16.38
N TRP A 3 8.67 16.12 16.80
CA TRP A 3 7.84 15.20 17.56
C TRP A 3 6.43 15.13 17.00
N LEU A 4 5.82 13.95 17.08
CA LEU A 4 4.41 13.71 16.77
C LEU A 4 3.67 13.38 18.06
N PHE A 5 2.63 14.13 18.40
CA PHE A 5 1.83 13.97 19.60
C PHE A 5 0.41 13.55 19.23
N SER A 6 -0.18 12.62 19.99
CA SER A 6 -1.59 12.23 19.80
C SER A 6 -2.52 13.31 20.38
N ASN A 7 -3.38 13.88 19.53
CA ASN A 7 -4.35 14.89 19.91
C ASN A 7 -5.42 14.33 20.85
N ASP A 8 -5.80 13.05 20.68
CA ASP A 8 -6.82 12.38 21.50
C ASP A 8 -6.46 12.35 23.00
N ILE A 9 -5.17 12.49 23.31
CA ILE A 9 -4.65 12.43 24.67
C ILE A 9 -4.52 13.83 25.29
N PHE A 10 -4.38 14.86 24.47
CA PHE A 10 -4.01 16.21 24.92
C PHE A 10 -5.03 17.30 24.60
N GLY A 11 -5.95 17.08 23.65
CA GLY A 11 -7.12 17.90 23.36
C GLY A 11 -6.80 19.38 23.07
N VAL A 12 -6.16 19.67 21.93
CA VAL A 12 -5.50 20.96 21.71
C VAL A 12 -6.25 21.86 20.71
N ARG A 13 -6.56 23.12 21.08
CA ARG A 13 -7.27 24.12 20.24
C ARG A 13 -6.91 25.60 20.54
N SER A 14 -5.68 25.92 20.93
CA SER A 14 -5.33 27.28 21.40
C SER A 14 -3.94 27.71 20.97
N GLU A 15 -3.69 29.03 20.91
CA GLU A 15 -2.39 29.59 20.54
C GLU A 15 -1.27 29.20 21.51
N VAL A 16 -1.59 29.09 22.80
CA VAL A 16 -0.67 28.59 23.84
C VAL A 16 -1.34 27.44 24.56
N VAL A 17 -0.62 26.32 24.66
CA VAL A 17 -1.18 25.07 25.16
C VAL A 17 -0.25 24.52 26.22
N ASN A 18 -0.81 24.18 27.37
CA ASN A 18 -0.09 23.50 28.42
C ASN A 18 -0.53 22.04 28.45
N ILE A 19 0.37 21.13 28.11
CA ILE A 19 0.12 19.69 28.18
C ILE A 19 0.93 19.09 29.31
N SER A 20 0.38 18.07 29.97
CA SER A 20 1.10 17.37 31.03
C SER A 20 0.77 15.89 31.05
N TRP A 21 1.76 15.07 31.41
CA TRP A 21 1.57 13.63 31.55
C TRP A 21 2.60 13.02 32.50
N GLN A 22 2.35 11.78 32.90
CA GLN A 22 3.22 11.00 33.78
C GLN A 22 3.80 9.79 33.04
N GLN A 23 5.10 9.53 33.19
CA GLN A 23 5.77 8.36 32.60
C GLN A 23 7.05 7.99 33.34
N LYS A 24 7.52 6.75 33.19
CA LYS A 24 8.75 6.26 33.83
C LYS A 24 10.01 6.88 33.22
N GLN A 25 10.07 6.97 31.90
CA GLN A 25 11.24 7.51 31.20
C GLN A 25 11.18 9.03 31.07
N ASN A 26 12.32 9.71 30.99
CA ASN A 26 12.35 11.14 30.72
C ASN A 26 11.98 11.42 29.26
N PHE A 27 11.15 12.44 29.03
CA PHE A 27 10.98 13.00 27.69
C PHE A 27 12.28 13.67 27.26
N GLN A 28 12.72 13.35 26.04
CA GLN A 28 14.02 13.79 25.49
C GLN A 28 13.93 15.09 24.69
N GLY A 29 12.73 15.64 24.47
CA GLY A 29 12.60 16.92 23.76
C GLY A 29 13.13 18.10 24.57
N GLU A 30 13.44 19.16 23.83
CA GLU A 30 14.07 20.40 24.31
C GLU A 30 13.25 21.63 23.94
N VAL A 31 13.55 22.77 24.59
CA VAL A 31 12.93 24.04 24.22
C VAL A 31 13.39 24.40 22.81
N GLY A 32 12.44 24.78 21.96
CA GLY A 32 12.68 25.07 20.55
C GLY A 32 12.37 23.93 19.60
N ASP A 33 12.20 22.70 20.10
CA ASP A 33 11.70 21.58 19.30
C ASP A 33 10.29 21.83 18.77
N GLU A 34 9.95 21.15 17.69
CA GLU A 34 8.66 21.27 17.02
C GLU A 34 7.81 20.02 17.25
N VAL A 35 6.51 20.25 17.40
CA VAL A 35 5.53 19.24 17.78
C VAL A 35 4.34 19.31 16.84
N ILE A 36 4.10 18.24 16.10
CA ILE A 36 2.91 18.06 15.27
C ILE A 36 1.87 17.28 16.08
N PHE A 37 0.62 17.74 16.09
CA PHE A 37 -0.50 17.00 16.64
C PHE A 37 -1.18 16.15 15.57
N PHE A 38 -1.53 14.94 15.96
CA PHE A 38 -2.17 13.95 15.11
C PHE A 38 -3.44 13.42 15.77
N GLU A 39 -4.54 13.46 15.05
CA GLU A 39 -5.87 13.10 15.53
C GLU A 39 -6.36 11.81 14.87
N PHE A 40 -6.75 10.83 15.68
CA PHE A 40 -7.45 9.64 15.20
C PHE A 40 -8.95 9.84 15.29
N ASN A 41 -9.55 10.25 14.18
CA ASN A 41 -11.00 10.18 14.03
C ASN A 41 -11.38 8.87 13.30
N TYR A 42 -12.56 8.32 13.60
CA TYR A 42 -13.09 7.10 12.99
C TYR A 42 -13.23 7.18 11.45
N ARG A 43 -13.23 8.40 10.91
CA ARG A 43 -13.38 8.66 9.46
C ARG A 43 -12.11 9.16 8.78
N ARG A 44 -11.25 9.90 9.49
CA ARG A 44 -10.09 10.60 8.92
C ARG A 44 -8.97 10.65 9.96
N HIS A 45 -7.74 10.52 9.50
CA HIS A 45 -6.56 10.58 10.34
C HIS A 45 -5.75 11.83 9.98
N LEU A 46 -5.77 12.84 10.83
CA LEU A 46 -5.39 14.20 10.44
C LEU A 46 -4.20 14.72 11.24
N PHE A 47 -3.22 15.30 10.57
CA PHE A 47 -2.27 16.21 11.20
C PHE A 47 -2.94 17.57 11.36
N THR A 48 -3.08 18.05 12.59
CA THR A 48 -3.95 19.22 12.86
C THR A 48 -3.16 20.48 13.13
N HIS A 49 -2.10 20.41 13.92
CA HIS A 49 -1.37 21.61 14.37
C HIS A 49 0.12 21.37 14.45
N LEU A 50 0.89 22.42 14.19
CA LEU A 50 2.32 22.48 14.46
C LEU A 50 2.59 23.51 15.57
N TYR A 51 3.31 23.09 16.60
CA TYR A 51 3.70 23.91 17.73
C TYR A 51 5.22 23.92 17.91
N LYS A 52 5.72 24.94 18.59
CA LYS A 52 7.07 25.00 19.16
C LYS A 52 7.02 24.80 20.66
N ILE A 53 7.95 24.01 21.20
CA ILE A 53 8.12 23.87 22.65
C ILE A 53 8.72 25.16 23.20
N ALA A 54 7.95 25.90 24.00
CA ALA A 54 8.41 27.14 24.63
C ALA A 54 8.97 26.90 26.03
N ARG A 55 8.47 25.90 26.77
CA ARG A 55 8.94 25.57 28.12
C ARG A 55 8.75 24.10 28.43
N ILE A 56 9.67 23.54 29.21
CA ILE A 56 9.61 22.18 29.74
C ILE A 56 9.81 22.20 31.26
N ASN A 57 8.89 21.60 32.00
CA ASN A 57 9.02 21.36 33.43
C ASN A 57 9.01 19.84 33.70
N LYS A 58 10.05 19.33 34.36
CA LYS A 58 10.17 17.90 34.74
C LYS A 58 10.22 17.79 36.25
N ARG A 59 9.30 17.03 36.87
CA ARG A 59 9.26 16.79 38.33
C ARG A 59 9.26 15.28 38.59
N LYS A 60 10.09 14.83 39.54
CA LYS A 60 10.03 13.46 40.05
C LYS A 60 8.87 13.37 41.05
N THR A 61 8.02 12.36 40.91
CA THR A 61 6.90 12.17 41.83
C THR A 61 7.36 11.30 42.99
N GLU A 62 7.48 11.86 44.19
CA GLU A 62 8.03 11.15 45.36
C GLU A 62 7.18 9.95 45.81
N ARG A 63 5.87 9.97 45.52
CA ARG A 63 4.93 8.92 45.98
C ARG A 63 4.91 7.66 45.10
N ASN A 64 5.40 7.73 43.85
CA ASN A 64 5.29 6.63 42.89
C ASN A 64 6.66 6.28 42.31
N LEU A 65 7.24 5.19 42.82
CA LEU A 65 8.36 4.37 42.30
C LEU A 65 8.83 4.73 40.86
N GLY A 66 9.60 5.81 40.71
CA GLY A 66 10.25 6.18 39.45
C GLY A 66 9.35 6.76 38.35
N ILE A 67 8.17 7.32 38.67
CA ILE A 67 7.31 8.02 37.70
C ILE A 67 7.60 9.53 37.68
N ASN A 68 7.98 10.05 36.53
CA ASN A 68 8.20 11.47 36.29
C ASN A 68 6.93 12.15 35.77
N SER A 69 6.62 13.33 36.30
CA SER A 69 5.64 14.25 35.75
C SER A 69 6.34 15.23 34.80
N ILE A 70 5.81 15.33 33.58
CA ILE A 70 6.34 16.20 32.52
C ILE A 70 5.24 17.17 32.15
N SER A 71 5.59 18.45 32.04
CA SER A 71 4.68 19.49 31.55
C SER A 71 5.39 20.32 30.48
N LEU A 72 4.71 20.51 29.35
CA LEU A 72 5.19 21.35 28.24
C LEU A 72 4.27 22.54 28.06
N THR A 73 4.85 23.70 27.82
CA THR A 73 4.15 24.85 27.25
C THR A 73 4.51 24.92 25.78
N LEU A 74 3.50 24.86 24.93
CA LEU A 74 3.59 24.87 23.49
C LEU A 74 3.06 26.19 22.94
N ARG A 75 3.70 26.74 21.90
CA ARG A 75 3.23 27.91 21.16
C ARG A 75 2.92 27.53 19.73
N LEU A 76 1.73 27.88 19.25
CA LEU A 76 1.28 27.54 17.91
C LEU A 76 2.21 28.20 16.87
N ILE A 77 2.65 27.41 15.88
CA ILE A 77 3.31 27.90 14.68
C ILE A 77 2.27 28.00 13.57
N THR A 78 1.57 26.90 13.29
CA THR A 78 0.53 26.85 12.26
C THR A 78 -0.57 25.85 12.60
N ASN A 79 -1.76 26.10 12.08
CA ASN A 79 -2.90 25.20 12.11
C ASN A 79 -3.13 24.68 10.70
N PHE A 80 -3.06 23.37 10.52
CA PHE A 80 -3.29 22.68 9.25
C PHE A 80 -4.78 22.43 8.95
N GLY A 81 -5.65 22.57 9.95
CA GLY A 81 -7.07 22.28 9.78
C GLY A 81 -7.33 20.83 9.40
N GLU A 82 -8.05 20.63 8.30
CA GLU A 82 -8.42 19.30 7.76
C GLU A 82 -7.68 18.96 6.45
N GLU A 83 -6.60 19.67 6.13
CA GLU A 83 -5.91 19.55 4.84
C GLU A 83 -4.86 18.42 4.79
N LYS A 84 -4.46 17.89 5.95
CA LYS A 84 -3.30 16.99 6.08
C LYS A 84 -3.71 15.60 6.54
N GLU A 85 -4.26 14.79 5.64
CA GLU A 85 -4.60 13.39 5.90
C GLU A 85 -3.35 12.49 5.87
N ILE A 86 -3.24 11.54 6.79
CA ILE A 86 -2.08 10.62 6.81
C ILE A 86 -2.02 9.76 5.56
N GLU A 87 -3.18 9.50 4.96
CA GLU A 87 -3.35 8.77 3.71
C GLU A 87 -2.52 9.39 2.57
N ASP A 88 -2.41 10.72 2.52
CA ASP A 88 -1.64 11.45 1.49
C ASP A 88 -0.13 11.30 1.66
N TYR A 89 0.32 11.05 2.90
CA TYR A 89 1.73 10.95 3.23
C TYR A 89 2.19 9.53 3.54
N ILE A 90 1.32 8.53 3.44
CA ILE A 90 1.55 7.20 4.02
C ILE A 90 2.85 6.53 3.53
N PHE A 91 3.17 6.70 2.25
CA PHE A 91 4.40 6.18 1.64
C PHE A 91 5.64 7.03 1.94
N SER A 92 5.48 8.19 2.57
CA SER A 92 6.57 9.03 3.06
C SER A 92 6.93 8.74 4.51
N PHE A 93 6.17 7.87 5.20
CA PHE A 93 6.41 7.49 6.60
C PHE A 93 7.08 6.12 6.68
N PRO A 94 8.38 6.02 6.99
CA PRO A 94 9.07 4.75 7.13
C PRO A 94 8.41 3.82 8.18
N ARG A 95 7.93 4.40 9.28
CA ARG A 95 7.28 3.62 10.35
C ARG A 95 6.03 2.85 9.91
N ILE A 96 5.34 3.31 8.86
CA ILE A 96 4.12 2.67 8.39
C ILE A 96 4.51 1.53 7.46
N LYS A 97 4.48 0.32 8.00
CA LYS A 97 4.78 -0.91 7.25
C LYS A 97 3.56 -1.49 6.54
N TYR A 98 2.35 -1.27 7.08
CA TYR A 98 1.11 -1.89 6.61
C TYR A 98 -0.05 -0.88 6.58
N PHE A 99 -0.73 -0.77 5.44
CA PHE A 99 -1.78 0.23 5.19
C PHE A 99 -3.12 -0.07 5.92
N ARG A 100 -3.65 -1.29 5.86
CA ARG A 100 -5.12 -1.43 5.80
C ARG A 100 -5.92 -1.83 7.04
N SER A 101 -5.41 -1.72 8.28
CA SER A 101 -6.33 -1.85 9.45
C SER A 101 -5.81 -1.34 10.79
N ARG A 102 -4.56 -0.88 10.84
CA ARG A 102 -3.84 -0.74 12.10
C ARG A 102 -2.98 0.52 12.13
N LEU A 103 -3.40 1.58 11.43
CA LEU A 103 -2.75 2.91 11.56
C LEU A 103 -2.61 3.28 13.04
N TYR A 104 -3.67 3.07 13.81
CA TYR A 104 -3.67 3.24 15.27
C TYR A 104 -2.52 2.52 15.99
N ARG A 105 -2.01 1.39 15.48
CA ARG A 105 -0.90 0.65 16.10
C ARG A 105 0.45 1.31 15.89
N TYR A 106 0.63 2.00 14.77
CA TYR A 106 1.85 2.77 14.50
C TYR A 106 1.90 4.07 15.32
N PHE A 107 0.75 4.50 15.83
CA PHE A 107 0.57 5.76 16.54
C PHE A 107 -0.13 5.61 17.91
N ASN A 108 -0.03 4.44 18.55
CA ASN A 108 -0.62 4.14 19.86
C ASN A 108 0.09 4.75 21.08
N ARG A 109 1.24 5.42 20.90
CA ARG A 109 1.97 6.10 21.98
C ARG A 109 1.54 7.55 22.06
N ARG A 110 1.72 8.13 23.25
CA ARG A 110 1.45 9.56 23.50
C ARG A 110 2.20 10.47 22.55
N TYR A 111 3.44 10.11 22.25
CA TYR A 111 4.27 10.83 21.32
C TYR A 111 5.30 9.92 20.66
N TYR A 112 5.82 10.39 19.53
CA TYR A 112 6.90 9.78 18.78
C TYR A 112 7.92 10.84 18.39
N LYS A 113 9.18 10.45 18.31
CA LYS A 113 10.18 11.23 17.57
C LYS A 113 9.91 11.03 16.08
N LEU A 114 9.88 12.12 15.33
CA LEU A 114 9.81 12.11 13.87
C LEU A 114 11.22 12.18 13.29
N THR A 115 11.43 11.51 12.16
CA THR A 115 12.61 11.76 11.33
C THR A 115 12.41 13.04 10.52
N ASP A 116 13.49 13.59 9.99
CA ASP A 116 13.44 14.78 9.12
C ASP A 116 12.53 14.53 7.91
N VAL A 117 12.60 13.34 7.31
CA VAL A 117 11.76 12.94 6.18
C VAL A 117 10.27 12.96 6.56
N GLU A 118 9.91 12.36 7.71
CA GLU A 118 8.52 12.34 8.16
C GLU A 118 8.02 13.76 8.47
N PHE A 119 8.85 14.59 9.08
CA PHE A 119 8.50 15.97 9.40
C PHE A 119 8.27 16.82 8.15
N PHE A 120 9.22 16.82 7.21
CA PHE A 120 9.11 17.61 5.99
C PHE A 120 8.01 17.11 5.04
N ALA A 121 7.69 15.82 5.07
CA ALA A 121 6.54 15.30 4.34
C ALA A 121 5.24 15.97 4.80
N ILE A 122 5.03 16.13 6.11
CA ILE A 122 3.80 16.74 6.67
C ILE A 122 3.80 18.26 6.46
N VAL A 123 4.88 18.92 6.88
CA VAL A 123 4.91 20.39 7.00
C VAL A 123 5.05 21.06 5.64
N GLU A 124 5.85 20.48 4.74
CA GLU A 124 6.21 21.09 3.45
C GLU A 124 5.66 20.32 2.24
N ASP A 125 4.80 19.32 2.45
CA ASP A 125 4.27 18.46 1.38
C ASP A 125 5.34 17.76 0.54
N ARG A 126 6.52 17.53 1.13
CA ARG A 126 7.62 16.83 0.47
C ARG A 126 7.39 15.32 0.48
N ILE A 127 6.54 14.87 -0.43
CA ILE A 127 6.28 13.44 -0.61
C ILE A 127 7.50 12.73 -1.19
N PHE A 128 7.81 11.55 -0.65
CA PHE A 128 8.85 10.70 -1.20
C PHE A 128 8.33 10.04 -2.49
N LEU A 129 8.55 10.71 -3.62
CA LEU A 129 7.88 10.41 -4.89
C LEU A 129 8.10 8.96 -5.36
N SER A 130 9.34 8.47 -5.36
CA SER A 130 9.63 7.12 -5.87
C SER A 130 8.97 6.03 -5.03
N ARG A 131 9.03 6.13 -3.69
CA ARG A 131 8.33 5.23 -2.76
C ARG A 131 6.81 5.32 -2.92
N THR A 132 6.28 6.52 -3.15
CA THR A 132 4.85 6.74 -3.40
C THR A 132 4.41 6.08 -4.70
N ILE A 133 5.12 6.30 -5.81
CA ILE A 133 4.82 5.69 -7.11
C ILE A 133 4.90 4.16 -7.01
N VAL A 134 6.00 3.63 -6.46
CA VAL A 134 6.21 2.19 -6.28
C VAL A 134 5.10 1.58 -5.42
N GLY A 135 4.79 2.19 -4.27
CA GLY A 135 3.75 1.73 -3.36
C GLY A 135 2.36 1.73 -4.01
N THR A 136 1.99 2.82 -4.68
CA THR A 136 0.71 2.96 -5.37
C THR A 136 0.59 1.97 -6.53
N ALA A 137 1.59 1.91 -7.41
CA ALA A 137 1.58 1.03 -8.57
C ALA A 137 1.50 -0.43 -8.16
N LEU A 138 2.31 -0.87 -7.20
CA LEU A 138 2.28 -2.25 -6.74
C LEU A 138 0.96 -2.63 -6.08
N ASN A 139 0.35 -1.72 -5.32
CA ASN A 139 -0.96 -1.96 -4.72
C ASN A 139 -2.09 -2.02 -5.76
N ALA A 140 -1.94 -1.34 -6.90
CA ALA A 140 -2.89 -1.40 -8.01
C ALA A 140 -2.75 -2.67 -8.88
N LEU A 141 -1.61 -3.36 -8.83
CA LEU A 141 -1.38 -4.56 -9.64
C LEU A 141 -2.13 -5.80 -9.11
N HIS A 142 -2.55 -6.65 -10.05
CA HIS A 142 -3.06 -7.99 -9.74
C HIS A 142 -2.05 -8.77 -8.88
N SER A 143 -2.53 -9.66 -8.01
CA SER A 143 -1.66 -10.42 -7.09
C SER A 143 -0.58 -11.22 -7.79
N ASP A 144 -0.86 -11.71 -9.00
CA ASP A 144 0.10 -12.50 -9.77
C ASP A 144 1.23 -11.62 -10.31
N HIS A 145 0.90 -10.41 -10.80
CA HIS A 145 1.91 -9.43 -11.20
C HIS A 145 2.76 -8.97 -10.02
N ARG A 146 2.15 -8.78 -8.84
CA ARG A 146 2.90 -8.49 -7.60
C ARG A 146 3.89 -9.61 -7.26
N ARG A 147 3.46 -10.88 -7.33
CA ARG A 147 4.33 -12.04 -7.07
C ARG A 147 5.47 -12.14 -8.08
N ALA A 148 5.16 -12.05 -9.36
CA ALA A 148 6.15 -12.13 -10.43
C ALA A 148 7.17 -10.97 -10.35
N PHE A 149 6.72 -9.75 -10.06
CA PHE A 149 7.62 -8.63 -9.84
C PHE A 149 8.53 -8.84 -8.63
N SER A 150 8.00 -9.43 -7.55
CA SER A 150 8.79 -9.72 -6.35
C SER A 150 9.87 -10.79 -6.61
N GLN A 151 9.56 -11.80 -7.43
CA GLN A 151 10.54 -12.77 -7.88
C GLN A 151 11.63 -12.11 -8.73
N LEU A 152 11.23 -11.28 -9.70
CA LEU A 152 12.16 -10.52 -10.55
C LEU A 152 13.09 -9.63 -9.72
N MET A 153 12.57 -8.96 -8.69
CA MET A 153 13.37 -8.14 -7.77
C MET A 153 14.47 -8.95 -7.09
N VAL A 154 14.15 -10.12 -6.55
CA VAL A 154 15.14 -10.99 -5.88
C VAL A 154 16.16 -11.55 -6.88
N GLU A 155 15.73 -11.88 -8.09
CA GLU A 155 16.62 -12.39 -9.15
C GLU A 155 17.60 -11.33 -9.66
N ARG A 156 17.13 -10.09 -9.85
CA ARG A 156 17.93 -9.00 -10.42
C ARG A 156 18.73 -8.22 -9.38
N ASN A 157 18.23 -8.17 -8.14
CA ASN A 157 18.89 -7.50 -7.04
C ASN A 157 18.74 -8.33 -5.74
N PRO A 158 19.58 -9.36 -5.54
CA PRO A 158 19.53 -10.21 -4.36
C PRO A 158 19.73 -9.46 -3.04
N ASP A 159 20.41 -8.31 -3.08
CA ASP A 159 20.69 -7.46 -1.92
C ASP A 159 19.41 -6.81 -1.33
N ILE A 160 18.30 -6.84 -2.07
CA ILE A 160 16.96 -6.50 -1.56
C ILE A 160 16.61 -7.35 -0.32
N LEU A 161 17.04 -8.62 -0.27
CA LEU A 161 16.78 -9.49 0.89
C LEU A 161 17.53 -9.03 2.16
N GLN A 162 18.57 -8.20 1.99
CA GLN A 162 19.34 -7.60 3.09
C GLN A 162 18.89 -6.16 3.38
N ASN A 163 17.76 -5.71 2.80
CA ASN A 163 17.27 -4.33 2.84
C ASN A 163 18.30 -3.30 2.33
N ARG A 164 19.14 -3.70 1.37
CA ARG A 164 20.11 -2.80 0.73
C ARG A 164 19.66 -2.51 -0.69
N TYR A 165 18.80 -1.52 -0.86
CA TYR A 165 18.33 -1.10 -2.18
C TYR A 165 17.95 0.37 -2.17
N THR A 166 17.92 0.99 -3.34
CA THR A 166 17.36 2.33 -3.49
C THR A 166 15.96 2.27 -4.09
N HIS A 167 15.07 3.14 -3.62
CA HIS A 167 13.72 3.26 -4.17
C HIS A 167 13.71 3.65 -5.66
N THR A 168 14.76 4.31 -6.13
CA THR A 168 14.98 4.64 -7.54
C THR A 168 15.26 3.41 -8.40
N GLU A 169 16.07 2.46 -7.90
CA GLU A 169 16.35 1.21 -8.60
C GLU A 169 15.08 0.34 -8.68
N ILE A 170 14.34 0.23 -7.56
CA ILE A 170 13.07 -0.51 -7.55
C ILE A 170 12.06 0.11 -8.52
N LEU A 171 11.96 1.44 -8.57
CA LEU A 171 11.07 2.12 -9.51
C LEU A 171 11.47 1.84 -10.98
N SER A 172 12.77 1.86 -11.28
CA SER A 172 13.27 1.54 -12.61
C SER A 172 12.89 0.11 -13.01
N LEU A 173 13.11 -0.85 -12.12
CA LEU A 173 12.78 -2.25 -12.37
C LEU A 173 11.27 -2.48 -12.49
N LEU A 174 10.46 -1.76 -11.69
CA LEU A 174 9.00 -1.80 -11.80
C LEU A 174 8.53 -1.28 -13.16
N ASN A 175 9.12 -0.21 -13.66
CA ASN A 175 8.80 0.31 -14.98
C ASN A 175 9.16 -0.70 -16.09
N GLU A 176 10.34 -1.31 -16.01
CA GLU A 176 10.75 -2.38 -16.94
C GLU A 176 9.75 -3.55 -16.92
N TYR A 177 9.41 -4.05 -15.73
CA TYR A 177 8.42 -5.10 -15.56
C TYR A 177 7.06 -4.71 -16.14
N PHE A 178 6.60 -3.49 -15.88
CA PHE A 178 5.31 -3.01 -16.35
C PHE A 178 5.26 -2.96 -17.88
N GLN A 179 6.33 -2.48 -18.53
CA GLN A 179 6.41 -2.45 -19.99
C GLN A 179 6.44 -3.87 -20.58
N TYR A 180 7.26 -4.75 -20.02
CA TYR A 180 7.48 -6.09 -20.53
C TYR A 180 6.30 -7.05 -20.27
N ALA A 181 5.76 -7.07 -19.06
CA ALA A 181 4.80 -8.09 -18.62
C ALA A 181 3.34 -7.64 -18.68
N ILE A 182 3.07 -6.34 -18.84
CA ILE A 182 1.70 -5.80 -18.84
C ILE A 182 1.40 -5.05 -20.14
N VAL A 183 2.15 -3.99 -20.44
CA VAL A 183 1.85 -3.12 -21.59
C VAL A 183 2.05 -3.86 -22.91
N THR A 184 3.19 -4.52 -23.09
CA THR A 184 3.50 -5.22 -24.35
C THR A 184 2.53 -6.37 -24.63
N PRO A 185 2.24 -7.29 -23.67
CA PRO A 185 1.27 -8.36 -23.88
C PRO A 185 -0.15 -7.83 -24.12
N ALA A 186 -0.57 -6.76 -23.44
CA ALA A 186 -1.87 -6.15 -23.67
C ALA A 186 -2.01 -5.60 -25.10
N LYS A 187 -0.97 -4.95 -25.62
CA LYS A 187 -0.94 -4.49 -27.02
C LYS A 187 -1.01 -5.65 -28.00
N GLN A 188 -0.22 -6.70 -27.79
CA GLN A 188 -0.23 -7.89 -28.64
C GLN A 188 -1.59 -8.58 -28.63
N LEU A 189 -2.26 -8.66 -27.48
CA LEU A 189 -3.59 -9.23 -27.36
C LEU A 189 -4.66 -8.38 -28.08
N ALA A 190 -4.56 -7.06 -27.98
CA ALA A 190 -5.45 -6.15 -28.71
C ALA A 190 -5.24 -6.26 -30.23
N GLU A 191 -4.00 -6.32 -30.71
CA GLU A 191 -3.67 -6.53 -32.12
C GLU A 191 -4.16 -7.88 -32.63
N ALA A 192 -3.96 -8.95 -31.85
CA ALA A 192 -4.45 -10.28 -32.17
C ALA A 192 -5.98 -10.33 -32.26
N TYR A 193 -6.68 -9.62 -31.37
CA TYR A 193 -8.15 -9.50 -31.41
C TYR A 193 -8.63 -8.82 -32.70
N VAL A 194 -8.02 -7.70 -33.09
CA VAL A 194 -8.34 -7.00 -34.34
C VAL A 194 -8.12 -7.89 -35.56
N GLN A 195 -7.00 -8.62 -35.59
CA GLN A 195 -6.73 -9.59 -36.66
C GLN A 195 -7.79 -10.69 -36.68
N MET A 196 -8.13 -11.27 -35.53
CA MET A 196 -9.12 -12.33 -35.42
C MET A 196 -10.52 -11.87 -35.86
N GLN A 197 -10.94 -10.66 -35.48
CA GLN A 197 -12.18 -10.06 -35.98
C GLN A 197 -12.16 -9.91 -37.50
N SER A 198 -11.05 -9.42 -38.08
CA SER A 198 -10.94 -9.27 -39.53
C SER A 198 -11.01 -10.60 -40.29
N PHE A 199 -10.51 -11.70 -39.70
CA PHE A 199 -10.68 -13.05 -40.25
C PHE A 199 -12.12 -13.53 -40.18
N ILE A 200 -12.78 -13.31 -39.03
CA ILE A 200 -14.20 -13.70 -38.83
C ILE A 200 -15.12 -12.93 -39.79
N GLU A 201 -14.91 -11.62 -39.96
CA GLU A 201 -15.71 -10.75 -40.83
C GLU A 201 -15.51 -11.04 -42.33
N ARG A 202 -14.32 -11.50 -42.73
CA ARG A 202 -14.02 -11.86 -44.13
C ARG A 202 -14.57 -13.23 -44.54
N GLY A 203 -15.14 -14.00 -43.61
CA GLY A 203 -15.64 -15.35 -43.90
C GLY A 203 -14.56 -16.33 -44.36
N GLU A 204 -13.28 -15.99 -44.21
CA GLU A 204 -12.16 -16.89 -44.45
C GLU A 204 -12.08 -17.83 -43.26
N ALA A 205 -12.66 -19.02 -43.45
CA ALA A 205 -12.90 -20.00 -42.42
C ALA A 205 -11.68 -20.26 -41.53
N LEU A 206 -11.97 -20.49 -40.25
CA LEU A 206 -11.16 -21.11 -39.19
C LEU A 206 -10.36 -22.37 -39.60
N GLU A 207 -10.43 -22.82 -40.86
CA GLU A 207 -9.70 -23.96 -41.42
C GLU A 207 -8.20 -23.68 -41.63
N SER A 208 -7.77 -22.42 -41.76
CA SER A 208 -6.37 -22.08 -42.05
C SER A 208 -5.46 -21.94 -40.81
N ILE A 209 -6.04 -21.86 -39.60
CA ILE A 209 -5.28 -21.83 -38.34
C ILE A 209 -5.25 -23.24 -37.73
N SER A 210 -4.64 -24.17 -38.45
CA SER A 210 -4.25 -25.45 -37.87
C SER A 210 -2.77 -25.70 -38.19
N PHE A 211 -1.98 -25.99 -37.16
CA PHE A 211 -0.59 -26.42 -37.36
C PHE A 211 -0.63 -27.71 -38.18
N TYR A 212 -0.33 -27.60 -39.47
CA TYR A 212 -0.19 -28.74 -40.37
C TYR A 212 0.88 -29.67 -39.82
N ASN A 213 0.45 -30.86 -39.35
CA ASN A 213 1.33 -32.00 -39.32
C ASN A 213 0.60 -33.24 -39.84
N THR A 214 1.21 -33.84 -40.85
CA THR A 214 0.70 -34.88 -41.74
C THR A 214 0.61 -36.24 -41.04
N ALA A 215 -0.47 -36.52 -40.32
CA ALA A 215 -0.73 -37.87 -39.82
C ALA A 215 -2.23 -38.22 -39.74
N ASN A 216 -2.65 -39.08 -40.67
CA ASN A 216 -3.78 -40.00 -40.65
C ASN A 216 -5.18 -39.45 -40.23
N PRO A 217 -6.11 -39.21 -41.18
CA PRO A 217 -7.42 -38.60 -40.92
C PRO A 217 -8.35 -39.40 -40.00
N ARG A 218 -8.09 -40.70 -39.77
CA ARG A 218 -8.85 -41.50 -38.79
C ARG A 218 -8.49 -41.19 -37.34
N ILE A 219 -7.22 -40.85 -37.04
CA ILE A 219 -6.79 -40.43 -35.69
C ILE A 219 -7.35 -39.04 -35.37
N ARG A 220 -7.53 -38.20 -36.40
CA ARG A 220 -8.08 -36.84 -36.32
C ARG A 220 -9.54 -36.79 -35.84
N ASN A 221 -10.40 -37.69 -36.31
CA ASN A 221 -11.82 -37.68 -35.90
C ASN A 221 -12.02 -38.16 -34.48
N ASP A 222 -11.25 -39.16 -34.02
CA ASP A 222 -11.38 -39.64 -32.66
C ASP A 222 -10.77 -38.66 -31.64
N SER A 223 -9.63 -38.01 -31.94
CA SER A 223 -9.00 -37.06 -31.01
C SER A 223 -9.74 -35.72 -30.91
N ILE A 224 -10.21 -35.16 -32.03
CA ILE A 224 -11.00 -33.92 -32.03
C ILE A 224 -12.35 -34.18 -31.38
N ARG A 225 -13.01 -35.31 -31.67
CA ARG A 225 -14.27 -35.66 -31.01
C ARG A 225 -14.06 -35.90 -29.52
N THR A 226 -12.92 -36.47 -29.10
CA THR A 226 -12.58 -36.60 -27.67
C THR A 226 -12.35 -35.24 -27.01
N GLN A 227 -11.64 -34.32 -27.67
CA GLN A 227 -11.39 -32.97 -27.13
C GLN A 227 -12.65 -32.10 -27.12
N VAL A 228 -13.49 -32.18 -28.16
CA VAL A 228 -14.79 -31.51 -28.23
C VAL A 228 -15.74 -32.12 -27.19
N ASN A 229 -15.72 -33.44 -26.99
CA ASN A 229 -16.49 -34.07 -25.91
C ASN A 229 -15.97 -33.67 -24.53
N LEU A 230 -14.66 -33.54 -24.33
CA LEU A 230 -14.09 -33.05 -23.06
C LEU A 230 -14.44 -31.57 -22.81
N ILE A 231 -14.42 -30.73 -23.85
CA ILE A 231 -14.83 -29.32 -23.76
C ILE A 231 -16.34 -29.23 -23.50
N ASN A 232 -17.15 -30.05 -24.17
CA ASN A 232 -18.59 -30.09 -23.96
C ASN A 232 -18.94 -30.68 -22.59
N GLU A 233 -18.25 -31.72 -22.10
CA GLU A 233 -18.39 -32.21 -20.72
C GLU A 233 -17.98 -31.14 -19.72
N TYR A 234 -16.93 -30.36 -20.00
CA TYR A 234 -16.51 -29.25 -19.15
C TYR A 234 -17.52 -28.11 -19.17
N LEU A 235 -18.07 -27.76 -20.33
CA LEU A 235 -19.10 -26.75 -20.49
C LEU A 235 -20.42 -27.20 -19.86
N GLU A 236 -20.82 -28.46 -19.99
CA GLU A 236 -21.98 -29.04 -19.33
C GLU A 236 -21.78 -29.12 -17.80
N GLN A 237 -20.56 -29.43 -17.32
CA GLN A 237 -20.23 -29.33 -15.89
C GLN A 237 -20.26 -27.89 -15.38
N VAL A 238 -19.88 -26.92 -16.20
CA VAL A 238 -19.95 -25.49 -15.88
C VAL A 238 -21.39 -24.96 -15.94
N ASP A 239 -22.21 -25.40 -16.90
CA ASP A 239 -23.62 -24.99 -17.05
C ASP A 239 -24.54 -25.66 -16.01
N ILE A 240 -24.23 -26.87 -15.56
CA ILE A 240 -25.04 -27.60 -14.54
C ILE A 240 -24.64 -27.20 -13.11
N SER A 241 -23.60 -26.38 -12.91
CA SER A 241 -23.15 -25.94 -11.58
C SER A 241 -23.27 -24.45 -11.29
N ILE A 242 -24.04 -23.70 -12.10
CA ILE A 242 -24.54 -22.38 -11.69
C ILE A 242 -26.05 -22.49 -11.40
N PRO A 243 -26.44 -22.89 -10.18
CA PRO A 243 -27.77 -22.54 -9.69
C PRO A 243 -27.91 -21.01 -9.77
N GLU A 244 -28.98 -20.50 -10.38
CA GLU A 244 -29.34 -19.08 -10.34
C GLU A 244 -29.49 -18.55 -8.89
N ASP A 245 -29.57 -19.43 -7.89
CA ASP A 245 -29.57 -19.12 -6.45
C ASP A 245 -28.18 -19.17 -5.77
N ARG A 246 -27.10 -19.36 -6.53
CA ARG A 246 -25.73 -19.12 -6.07
C ARG A 246 -25.10 -17.97 -6.88
N ARG A 247 -25.78 -16.81 -6.85
CA ARG A 247 -25.06 -15.59 -6.48
C ARG A 247 -24.43 -15.87 -5.13
N THR A 248 -23.26 -16.48 -5.12
CA THR A 248 -22.49 -16.58 -3.90
C THR A 248 -22.30 -15.15 -3.45
N ASN A 249 -22.95 -14.82 -2.34
CA ASN A 249 -22.38 -14.04 -1.26
C ASN A 249 -21.03 -14.64 -0.85
N VAL A 250 -20.07 -14.79 -1.78
CA VAL A 250 -18.70 -14.42 -1.47
C VAL A 250 -18.84 -12.93 -1.43
N ASP A 251 -19.09 -12.45 -0.23
CA ASP A 251 -19.18 -11.05 0.09
C ASP A 251 -18.07 -10.35 -0.71
N GLU A 252 -18.44 -9.53 -1.69
CA GLU A 252 -17.48 -8.72 -2.44
C GLU A 252 -16.63 -7.94 -1.42
N SER A 253 -17.16 -7.66 -0.23
CA SER A 253 -16.41 -7.14 0.91
C SER A 253 -15.37 -8.11 1.48
N GLU A 254 -15.60 -9.44 1.51
CA GLU A 254 -14.66 -10.45 2.00
C GLU A 254 -13.56 -10.78 0.96
N PHE A 255 -13.88 -10.83 -0.34
CA PHE A 255 -12.89 -10.94 -1.43
C PHE A 255 -12.10 -9.62 -1.61
N GLU A 256 -12.74 -8.46 -1.57
CA GLU A 256 -12.03 -7.18 -1.48
C GLU A 256 -11.25 -7.02 -0.15
N SER A 257 -11.66 -7.65 0.95
CA SER A 257 -10.89 -7.65 2.22
C SER A 257 -9.63 -8.51 2.15
N LEU A 258 -9.67 -9.61 1.37
CA LEU A 258 -8.57 -10.55 1.18
C LEU A 258 -7.48 -10.02 0.24
N PHE A 259 -7.83 -9.14 -0.71
CA PHE A 259 -6.95 -8.77 -1.83
C PHE A 259 -6.54 -7.29 -1.94
N ARG A 260 -7.29 -6.34 -1.38
CA ARG A 260 -6.85 -4.93 -1.28
C ARG A 260 -5.72 -4.73 -0.22
N ASN A 261 -5.20 -5.81 0.40
CA ASN A 261 -4.44 -5.74 1.68
C ASN A 261 -3.14 -6.51 1.79
N LYS A 262 -2.70 -7.25 0.77
CA LYS A 262 -1.48 -8.05 0.94
C LYS A 262 -0.25 -7.14 0.84
N PRO A 263 0.64 -7.18 1.84
CA PRO A 263 1.84 -6.36 1.89
C PRO A 263 2.75 -6.66 0.69
N LEU A 264 3.57 -5.68 0.34
CA LEU A 264 4.78 -5.98 -0.42
C LEU A 264 5.59 -7.02 0.37
N PRO A 265 6.16 -8.03 -0.30
CA PRO A 265 7.03 -9.02 0.35
C PRO A 265 8.39 -8.43 0.76
N ILE A 266 8.51 -7.10 0.85
CA ILE A 266 9.75 -6.37 1.11
C ILE A 266 9.46 -5.30 2.15
N ASP A 267 10.25 -5.27 3.22
CA ASP A 267 10.25 -4.19 4.21
C ASP A 267 10.79 -2.93 3.52
N LEU A 268 9.91 -1.95 3.28
CA LEU A 268 10.21 -0.70 2.55
C LEU A 268 11.01 0.34 3.35
N ASN A 269 11.82 -0.11 4.29
CA ASN A 269 12.60 0.75 5.17
C ASN A 269 14.09 0.50 4.98
N ASP A 270 14.79 1.60 4.69
CA ASP A 270 16.24 1.74 4.92
C ASP A 270 16.57 1.54 6.42
#